data_AF-Q6MP16-F1
#
_entry.id   AF-Q6MP16-F1
#
_cell.length_a   1.000
_cell.length_b   1.000
_cell.length_c   1.000
_cell.angle_alpha   90.00
_cell.angle_beta   90.00
_cell.angle_gamma   90.00
#
_symmetry.space_group_name_H-M   'P 1'
#
loop_
_entity.id
_entity.type
_entity.pdbx_description
1 polymer ?
#
loop_
_entity_poly.entity_id
_entity_poly.type
_entity_poly.pdbx_seq_one_letter_code
_entity_poly.pdbx_strand_id
1 'polypeptide(L)'
;MNLLSRALRITVALILSGSSALADIPQELQDVVFSGDLNARSSVDFRGKAKNLVSVVPKDSEGTVLETRKLKRTGSYGVKVRITKVGGGKTKTKEGDEVWVYFSQKDPWLAFKDKDGSEVQDPEVALTSRAIRDGEGLPVEGTEARPTLPTKESVKANQMPEVDPNLAKNKDPRQTEGGFITTCKDCSTTKPSETAQRNLQNLDDVSKEVSRSSSTSIPKNAAAGKWSNDPMIMGYSEGKEVKNTIRYGMRNKRSRSTSYCYRYVKRALMGGDMIDRYPPGGHARDAVRDLKAQGMINLMDNPKYRDMIKSPADVPKGAVIVYHNGTKESGDVQIKTDWGDNGGFVSDFYSNNSFLSSPKARRYAKQGKPYRMIGVMIKP
;
A
#
# COMPACT_ATOMS: atom_id res chain seq x y z
N MET A 1 -49.65 60.51 -16.78
CA MET A 1 -49.28 59.22 -16.15
C MET A 1 -50.46 58.29 -16.26
N ASN A 2 -50.55 57.39 -17.25
CA ASN A 2 -51.63 56.40 -17.20
C ASN A 2 -51.44 55.19 -18.13
N LEU A 3 -51.83 54.05 -17.55
CA LEU A 3 -52.09 52.74 -18.13
C LEU A 3 -50.93 51.98 -18.79
N LEU A 4 -50.15 52.57 -19.71
CA LEU A 4 -49.12 51.81 -20.44
C LEU A 4 -47.89 51.44 -19.59
N SER A 5 -47.48 52.30 -18.64
CA SER A 5 -46.32 51.97 -17.78
C SER A 5 -46.65 51.00 -16.63
N ARG A 6 -47.94 50.84 -16.29
CA ARG A 6 -48.40 49.87 -15.28
C ARG A 6 -48.58 48.47 -15.89
N ALA A 7 -49.01 48.37 -17.15
CA ALA A 7 -49.08 47.10 -17.86
C ALA A 7 -47.69 46.46 -18.05
N LEU A 8 -46.68 47.25 -18.42
CA LEU A 8 -45.33 46.73 -18.68
C LEU A 8 -44.62 46.20 -17.42
N ARG A 9 -44.95 46.71 -16.23
CA ARG A 9 -44.39 46.21 -14.96
C ARG A 9 -45.02 44.90 -14.48
N ILE A 10 -46.26 44.61 -14.88
CA ILE A 10 -46.94 43.36 -14.53
C ILE A 10 -46.48 42.23 -15.45
N THR A 11 -46.23 42.51 -16.73
CA THR A 11 -45.72 41.49 -17.67
C THR A 11 -44.28 41.07 -17.38
N VAL A 12 -43.42 41.99 -16.92
CA VAL A 12 -42.02 41.64 -16.54
C VAL A 12 -41.96 40.86 -15.22
N ALA A 13 -42.91 41.07 -14.29
CA ALA A 13 -42.99 40.27 -13.05
C ALA A 13 -43.49 38.83 -13.29
N LEU A 14 -44.28 38.60 -14.34
CA LEU A 14 -44.79 37.27 -14.73
C LEU A 14 -43.80 36.43 -15.53
N ILE A 15 -42.82 37.05 -16.20
CA ILE A 15 -41.74 36.33 -16.90
C ILE A 15 -40.60 35.94 -15.94
N LEU A 16 -40.46 36.61 -14.79
CA LEU A 16 -39.47 36.28 -13.75
C LEU A 16 -39.95 35.27 -12.69
N SER A 17 -41.19 34.78 -12.78
CA SER A 17 -41.75 33.74 -11.89
C SER A 17 -41.85 32.36 -12.54
N GLY A 18 -41.40 32.23 -13.79
CA GLY A 18 -41.32 30.95 -14.53
C GLY A 18 -40.05 30.12 -14.28
N SER A 19 -39.14 30.55 -13.41
CA SER A 19 -37.96 29.76 -13.00
C SER A 19 -38.27 28.91 -11.78
N SER A 20 -39.33 28.11 -11.85
CA SER A 20 -39.63 27.10 -10.83
C SER A 20 -39.21 25.74 -11.36
N ALA A 21 -38.24 25.14 -10.68
CA ALA A 21 -38.04 23.69 -10.64
C ALA A 21 -37.61 23.01 -11.95
N LEU A 22 -36.40 23.33 -12.45
CA LEU A 22 -35.47 22.22 -12.63
C LEU A 22 -34.98 21.87 -11.23
N ALA A 23 -35.81 21.14 -10.49
CA ALA A 23 -35.36 20.46 -9.30
C ALA A 23 -34.19 19.61 -9.77
N ASP A 24 -32.99 19.85 -9.21
CA ASP A 24 -31.85 18.96 -9.34
C ASP A 24 -32.38 17.54 -9.27
N ILE A 25 -32.42 16.86 -10.42
CA ILE A 25 -32.76 15.46 -10.47
C ILE A 25 -31.70 14.84 -9.56
N PRO A 26 -32.09 14.28 -8.40
CA PRO A 26 -31.10 13.79 -7.45
C PRO A 26 -30.23 12.79 -8.21
N GLN A 27 -28.93 13.10 -8.30
CA GLN A 27 -27.93 12.24 -8.92
C GLN A 27 -28.28 10.80 -8.59
N GLU A 28 -28.50 9.98 -9.62
CA GLU A 28 -28.97 8.62 -9.42
C GLU A 28 -27.99 7.89 -8.50
N LEU A 29 -28.47 7.68 -7.29
CA LEU A 29 -27.69 7.18 -6.18
C LEU A 29 -27.38 5.70 -6.44
N GLN A 30 -26.13 5.30 -6.24
CA GLN A 30 -25.73 3.92 -6.48
C GLN A 30 -26.37 2.99 -5.44
N ASP A 31 -26.97 1.90 -5.92
CA ASP A 31 -27.42 0.81 -5.06
C ASP A 31 -26.23 -0.01 -4.57
N VAL A 32 -26.29 -0.50 -3.35
CA VAL A 32 -25.20 -1.16 -2.65
C VAL A 32 -25.72 -2.35 -1.87
N VAL A 33 -24.92 -3.41 -1.78
CA VAL A 33 -25.26 -4.63 -1.05
C VAL A 33 -24.25 -4.83 0.09
N PHE A 34 -24.75 -5.02 1.30
CA PHE A 34 -23.91 -5.17 2.48
C PHE A 34 -23.42 -6.63 2.62
N SER A 35 -22.11 -6.87 2.59
CA SER A 35 -21.55 -8.23 2.69
C SER A 35 -21.36 -8.75 4.12
N GLY A 36 -21.62 -7.91 5.13
CA GLY A 36 -21.52 -8.27 6.54
C GLY A 36 -22.42 -7.43 7.44
N ASP A 37 -22.42 -7.76 8.73
CA ASP A 37 -23.17 -7.01 9.74
C ASP A 37 -22.45 -5.70 10.08
N LEU A 38 -23.14 -4.57 9.98
CA LEU A 38 -22.54 -3.24 10.08
C LEU A 38 -23.22 -2.38 11.12
N ASN A 39 -22.41 -1.66 11.88
CA ASN A 39 -22.89 -0.72 12.88
C ASN A 39 -23.44 0.55 12.21
N ALA A 40 -24.77 0.66 12.11
CA ALA A 40 -25.47 1.83 11.61
C ALA A 40 -25.44 2.96 12.63
N ARG A 41 -25.05 4.16 12.19
CA ARG A 41 -24.95 5.34 13.02
C ARG A 41 -25.83 6.49 12.52
N SER A 42 -26.30 7.32 13.44
CA SER A 42 -27.06 8.54 13.11
C SER A 42 -26.17 9.69 12.60
N SER A 43 -24.85 9.58 12.73
CA SER A 43 -23.91 10.60 12.26
C SER A 43 -22.56 10.02 11.83
N VAL A 44 -21.79 10.81 11.08
CA VAL A 44 -20.46 10.47 10.56
C VAL A 44 -19.37 10.31 11.65
N ASP A 45 -19.71 10.45 12.93
CA ASP A 45 -18.76 10.29 14.03
C ASP A 45 -18.57 8.80 14.42
N PHE A 46 -17.54 8.16 13.87
CA PHE A 46 -17.21 6.76 14.15
C PHE A 46 -16.31 6.55 15.38
N ARG A 47 -16.14 7.56 16.25
CA ARG A 47 -15.36 7.38 17.48
C ARG A 47 -16.08 6.40 18.42
N GLY A 48 -15.32 5.52 19.08
CA GLY A 48 -15.90 4.52 20.01
C GLY A 48 -16.67 5.10 21.20
N LYS A 49 -16.49 6.40 21.51
CA LYS A 49 -17.23 7.11 22.56
C LYS A 49 -18.49 7.84 22.06
N ALA A 50 -18.71 7.87 20.74
CA ALA A 50 -19.87 8.54 20.17
C ALA A 50 -21.14 7.73 20.48
N LYS A 51 -22.14 8.38 21.08
CA LYS A 51 -23.45 7.80 21.39
C LYS A 51 -24.39 7.92 20.18
N ASN A 52 -23.94 7.47 19.02
CA ASN A 52 -24.67 7.59 17.75
C ASN A 52 -24.90 6.23 17.08
N LEU A 53 -24.63 5.10 17.76
CA LEU A 53 -25.00 3.77 17.27
C LEU A 53 -26.52 3.60 17.39
N VAL A 54 -27.19 3.41 16.26
CA VAL A 54 -28.67 3.29 16.20
C VAL A 54 -29.08 1.83 16.12
N SER A 55 -28.45 1.07 15.23
CA SER A 55 -28.77 -0.32 14.95
C SER A 55 -27.59 -1.07 14.32
N VAL A 56 -27.77 -2.36 14.03
CA VAL A 56 -26.87 -3.16 13.21
C VAL A 56 -27.60 -3.48 11.91
N VAL A 57 -27.05 -3.06 10.77
CA VAL A 57 -27.54 -3.45 9.45
C VAL A 57 -27.06 -4.89 9.21
N PRO A 58 -27.96 -5.87 9.07
CA PRO A 58 -27.55 -7.24 8.85
C PRO A 58 -26.91 -7.40 7.46
N LYS A 59 -26.06 -8.43 7.31
CA LYS A 59 -25.58 -8.88 6.01
C LYS A 59 -26.72 -9.08 5.01
N ASP A 60 -26.41 -8.98 3.72
CA ASP A 60 -27.35 -9.11 2.61
C ASP A 60 -28.45 -8.04 2.57
N SER A 61 -28.34 -6.99 3.40
CA SER A 61 -29.16 -5.79 3.23
C SER A 61 -28.76 -5.06 1.95
N GLU A 62 -29.68 -4.29 1.38
CA GLU A 62 -29.46 -3.44 0.22
C GLU A 62 -29.80 -1.99 0.58
N GLY A 63 -29.14 -1.04 -0.08
CA GLY A 63 -29.41 0.37 0.13
C GLY A 63 -28.86 1.23 -0.98
N THR A 64 -29.10 2.52 -0.87
CA THR A 64 -28.78 3.50 -1.89
C THR A 64 -27.90 4.59 -1.27
N VAL A 65 -26.72 4.86 -1.84
CA VAL A 65 -25.72 5.78 -1.26
C VAL A 65 -26.17 7.22 -1.42
N LEU A 66 -26.40 7.92 -0.31
CA LEU A 66 -26.79 9.33 -0.27
C LEU A 66 -25.60 10.28 -0.24
N GLU A 67 -24.55 9.92 0.50
CA GLU A 67 -23.42 10.82 0.76
C GLU A 67 -22.18 10.01 1.13
N THR A 68 -21.00 10.43 0.69
CA THR A 68 -19.72 9.89 1.18
C THR A 68 -18.86 10.99 1.78
N ARG A 69 -18.25 10.73 2.93
CA ARG A 69 -17.32 11.64 3.59
C ARG A 69 -15.99 10.96 3.91
N LYS A 70 -14.91 11.50 3.38
CA LYS A 70 -13.55 11.07 3.71
C LYS A 70 -13.18 11.49 5.13
N LEU A 71 -12.85 10.52 5.98
CA LEU A 71 -12.46 10.74 7.36
C LEU A 71 -10.98 11.14 7.42
N LYS A 72 -10.74 12.43 7.71
CA LYS A 72 -9.40 13.06 7.72
C LYS A 72 -8.33 12.27 8.49
N ARG A 73 -8.71 11.58 9.57
CA ARG A 73 -7.77 10.91 10.48
C ARG A 73 -7.34 9.51 10.02
N THR A 74 -8.21 8.78 9.32
CA THR A 74 -7.97 7.37 8.98
C THR A 74 -7.79 7.14 7.49
N GLY A 75 -8.21 8.09 6.64
CA GLY A 75 -8.32 7.89 5.19
C GLY A 75 -9.47 6.95 4.81
N SER A 76 -10.29 6.56 5.78
CA SER A 76 -11.51 5.76 5.60
C SER A 76 -12.67 6.66 5.20
N TYR A 77 -13.82 6.07 4.89
CA TYR A 77 -15.01 6.81 4.48
C TYR A 77 -16.15 6.55 5.45
N GLY A 78 -16.92 7.59 5.75
CA GLY A 78 -18.29 7.42 6.21
C GLY A 78 -19.19 7.43 4.99
N VAL A 79 -20.10 6.48 4.88
CA VAL A 79 -21.05 6.40 3.77
C VAL A 79 -22.45 6.45 4.35
N LYS A 80 -23.21 7.47 3.97
CA LYS A 80 -24.62 7.60 4.31
C LYS A 80 -25.42 6.80 3.30
N VAL A 81 -26.20 5.83 3.77
CA VAL A 81 -26.98 4.92 2.93
C VAL A 81 -28.44 4.99 3.38
N ARG A 82 -29.36 5.06 2.40
CA ARG A 82 -30.78 4.81 2.62
C ARG A 82 -31.04 3.32 2.41
N ILE A 83 -31.52 2.61 3.42
CA ILE A 83 -31.79 1.18 3.31
C ILE A 83 -32.99 0.95 2.40
N THR A 84 -32.83 0.15 1.34
CA THR A 84 -33.90 -0.21 0.42
C THR A 84 -34.46 -1.60 0.72
N LYS A 85 -33.65 -2.48 1.28
CA LYS A 85 -34.04 -3.83 1.70
C LYS A 85 -33.24 -4.28 2.90
N VAL A 86 -33.90 -4.85 3.90
CA VAL A 86 -33.23 -5.37 5.10
C VAL A 86 -32.94 -6.86 4.94
N GLY A 87 -31.68 -7.24 5.13
CA GLY A 87 -31.23 -8.64 5.10
C GLY A 87 -31.79 -9.46 6.28
N GLY A 88 -31.64 -10.78 6.20
CA GLY A 88 -32.15 -11.69 7.23
C GLY A 88 -31.42 -11.52 8.57
N GLY A 89 -32.17 -11.35 9.67
CA GLY A 89 -31.60 -11.30 11.02
C GLY A 89 -32.46 -10.51 12.01
N LYS A 90 -32.12 -10.58 13.30
CA LYS A 90 -32.75 -9.76 14.33
C LYS A 90 -32.13 -8.36 14.31
N THR A 91 -32.80 -7.40 13.70
CA THR A 91 -32.37 -5.99 13.68
C THR A 91 -33.51 -5.02 13.98
N LYS A 92 -33.14 -3.79 14.38
CA LYS A 92 -34.05 -2.63 14.48
C LYS A 92 -34.08 -1.77 13.22
N THR A 93 -33.17 -2.02 12.27
CA THR A 93 -33.12 -1.31 10.99
C THR A 93 -34.36 -1.61 10.16
N LYS A 94 -34.93 -0.59 9.53
CA LYS A 94 -36.09 -0.68 8.64
C LYS A 94 -35.73 -0.17 7.25
N GLU A 95 -36.51 -0.60 6.26
CA GLU A 95 -36.48 -0.01 4.93
C GLU A 95 -36.86 1.48 5.03
N GLY A 96 -36.12 2.32 4.30
CA GLY A 96 -36.21 3.78 4.35
C GLY A 96 -35.29 4.44 5.38
N ASP A 97 -34.69 3.70 6.33
CA ASP A 97 -33.77 4.27 7.31
C ASP A 97 -32.54 4.87 6.61
N GLU A 98 -32.15 6.10 7.01
CA GLU A 98 -30.92 6.73 6.57
C GLU A 98 -29.84 6.61 7.64
N VAL A 99 -28.78 5.86 7.35
CA VAL A 99 -27.74 5.53 8.33
C VAL A 99 -26.35 5.76 7.77
N TRP A 100 -25.43 6.14 8.66
CA TRP A 100 -24.00 6.21 8.38
C TRP A 100 -23.34 4.87 8.69
N VAL A 101 -22.66 4.30 7.71
CA VAL A 101 -21.80 3.11 7.86
C VAL A 101 -20.34 3.48 7.64
N TYR A 102 -19.45 2.74 8.29
CA TYR A 102 -18.01 2.93 8.17
C TYR A 102 -17.46 2.06 7.04
N PHE A 103 -16.75 2.67 6.10
CA PHE A 103 -16.06 1.97 5.02
C PHE A 103 -14.55 2.15 5.12
N SER A 104 -13.80 1.05 5.07
CA SER A 104 -12.34 1.06 5.07
C SER A 104 -11.83 0.27 3.88
N GLN A 105 -11.00 0.89 3.04
CA GLN A 105 -10.30 0.21 1.93
C GLN A 105 -9.43 -0.97 2.40
N LYS A 106 -9.05 -1.00 3.69
CA LYS A 106 -8.24 -2.09 4.26
C LYS A 106 -9.06 -3.29 4.73
N ASP A 107 -10.36 -3.11 4.95
CA ASP A 107 -11.29 -4.13 5.44
C ASP A 107 -12.62 -4.00 4.67
N PRO A 108 -12.73 -4.58 3.46
CA PRO A 108 -13.86 -4.41 2.57
C PRO A 108 -15.04 -5.31 2.97
N TRP A 109 -15.52 -5.22 4.22
CA TRP A 109 -16.81 -5.81 4.63
C TRP A 109 -18.02 -5.05 4.05
N LEU A 110 -17.74 -4.03 3.24
CA LEU A 110 -18.65 -3.37 2.34
C LEU A 110 -18.15 -3.69 0.93
N ALA A 111 -18.82 -4.59 0.22
CA ALA A 111 -18.64 -4.66 -1.22
C ALA A 111 -19.71 -3.76 -1.84
N PHE A 112 -19.33 -2.57 -2.31
CA PHE A 112 -20.24 -1.82 -3.16
C PHE A 112 -20.36 -2.62 -4.46
N LYS A 113 -21.55 -3.10 -4.78
CA LYS A 113 -21.83 -3.69 -6.08
C LYS A 113 -22.73 -2.72 -6.81
N ASP A 114 -22.45 -2.41 -8.07
CA ASP A 114 -23.45 -1.72 -8.90
C ASP A 114 -24.66 -2.63 -9.18
N LYS A 115 -25.67 -2.10 -9.87
CA LYS A 115 -26.87 -2.85 -10.28
C LYS A 115 -26.54 -4.06 -11.16
N ASP A 116 -25.39 -4.03 -11.84
CA ASP A 116 -24.92 -5.08 -12.72
C ASP A 116 -24.10 -6.14 -11.94
N GLY A 117 -23.95 -5.97 -10.63
CA GLY A 117 -23.23 -6.87 -9.73
C GLY A 117 -21.71 -6.66 -9.71
N SER A 118 -21.19 -5.65 -10.41
CA SER A 118 -19.76 -5.34 -10.48
C SER A 118 -19.31 -4.62 -9.22
N GLU A 119 -18.17 -5.06 -8.68
CA GLU A 119 -17.62 -4.51 -7.44
C GLU A 119 -16.99 -3.13 -7.67
N VAL A 120 -17.54 -2.11 -7.00
CA VAL A 120 -17.01 -0.74 -6.95
C VAL A 120 -16.08 -0.61 -5.74
N GLN A 121 -14.78 -0.63 -5.99
CA GLN A 121 -13.79 -0.62 -4.90
C GLN A 121 -13.48 0.78 -4.36
N ASP A 122 -13.86 1.84 -5.08
CA ASP A 122 -13.68 3.22 -4.64
C ASP A 122 -15.02 3.91 -4.38
N PRO A 123 -15.36 4.24 -3.12
CA PRO A 123 -16.60 4.93 -2.78
C PRO A 123 -16.68 6.35 -3.38
N GLU A 124 -15.56 6.99 -3.75
CA GLU A 124 -15.60 8.26 -4.49
C GLU A 124 -16.08 8.03 -5.94
N VAL A 125 -15.72 6.88 -6.53
CA VAL A 125 -16.21 6.45 -7.86
C VAL A 125 -17.68 5.99 -7.77
N ALA A 126 -18.11 5.54 -6.60
CA ALA A 126 -19.49 5.11 -6.38
C ALA A 126 -20.51 6.25 -6.53
N LEU A 127 -20.12 7.50 -6.26
CA LEU A 127 -20.98 8.66 -6.53
C LEU A 127 -20.97 9.11 -7.99
N THR A 128 -20.00 8.69 -8.80
CA THR A 128 -19.66 9.35 -10.08
C THR A 128 -19.72 8.44 -11.31
N SER A 129 -19.81 7.13 -11.15
CA SER A 129 -19.71 6.16 -12.25
C SER A 129 -20.84 6.22 -13.30
N ARG A 130 -21.99 6.86 -12.99
CA ARG A 130 -23.04 7.17 -13.99
C ARG A 130 -22.93 8.60 -14.54
N ALA A 131 -22.68 9.58 -13.67
CA ALA A 131 -22.42 10.99 -14.03
C ALA A 131 -21.27 11.16 -15.05
N ILE A 132 -20.21 10.36 -14.92
CA ILE A 132 -19.08 10.33 -15.86
C ILE A 132 -19.46 9.71 -17.21
N ARG A 133 -20.39 8.73 -17.22
CA ARG A 133 -20.85 8.04 -18.43
C ARG A 133 -21.75 8.94 -19.29
N ASP A 134 -22.52 9.80 -18.63
CA ASP A 134 -23.50 10.68 -19.26
C ASP A 134 -22.96 12.10 -19.54
N GLY A 135 -21.67 12.35 -19.26
CA GLY A 135 -20.97 13.59 -19.63
C GLY A 135 -21.18 14.78 -18.69
N GLU A 136 -21.82 14.60 -17.53
CA GLU A 136 -22.09 15.68 -16.58
C GLU A 136 -21.37 15.45 -15.24
N GLY A 137 -20.27 16.18 -15.06
CA GLY A 137 -19.46 16.15 -13.85
C GLY A 137 -18.32 17.14 -13.95
N LEU A 138 -18.64 18.44 -14.03
CA LEU A 138 -17.60 19.46 -13.96
C LEU A 138 -16.99 19.48 -12.55
N PRO A 139 -15.66 19.51 -12.43
CA PRO A 139 -15.00 19.70 -11.15
C PRO A 139 -15.36 21.08 -10.59
N VAL A 140 -15.62 21.15 -9.29
CA VAL A 140 -15.64 22.42 -8.57
C VAL A 140 -14.24 23.03 -8.68
N GLU A 141 -14.16 24.28 -9.18
CA GLU A 141 -12.91 25.03 -9.34
C GLU A 141 -12.03 24.90 -8.09
N GLY A 142 -10.79 24.44 -8.28
CA GLY A 142 -9.78 24.34 -7.22
C GLY A 142 -9.41 22.92 -6.77
N THR A 143 -9.94 21.86 -7.40
CA THR A 143 -9.46 20.49 -7.17
C THR A 143 -8.69 19.96 -8.38
N GLU A 144 -7.36 19.94 -8.28
CA GLU A 144 -6.52 19.26 -9.27
C GLU A 144 -6.64 17.74 -9.11
N ALA A 145 -7.29 17.09 -10.08
CA ALA A 145 -7.29 15.64 -10.19
C ALA A 145 -6.05 15.17 -10.98
N ARG A 146 -5.10 14.50 -10.30
CA ARG A 146 -4.09 13.61 -10.92
C ARG A 146 -3.58 12.54 -9.93
N PRO A 147 -3.13 11.35 -10.40
CA PRO A 147 -3.47 10.62 -11.62
C PRO A 147 -4.34 9.39 -11.33
N THR A 148 -5.00 8.89 -12.37
CA THR A 148 -5.80 7.66 -12.40
C THR A 148 -5.01 6.47 -11.84
N LEU A 149 -5.58 5.78 -10.86
CA LEU A 149 -5.03 4.53 -10.34
C LEU A 149 -5.18 3.40 -11.39
N PRO A 150 -4.22 2.48 -11.49
CA PRO A 150 -4.27 1.38 -12.46
C PRO A 150 -5.48 0.47 -12.21
N THR A 151 -6.20 0.12 -13.28
CA THR A 151 -7.32 -0.83 -13.23
C THR A 151 -6.81 -2.25 -12.97
N LYS A 152 -7.70 -3.13 -12.48
CA LYS A 152 -7.38 -4.55 -12.24
C LYS A 152 -6.89 -5.23 -13.51
N GLU A 153 -7.40 -4.87 -14.69
CA GLU A 153 -6.89 -5.38 -15.98
C GLU A 153 -5.45 -4.93 -16.24
N SER A 154 -5.09 -3.66 -15.96
CA SER A 154 -3.72 -3.16 -16.14
C SER A 154 -2.71 -3.79 -15.18
N VAL A 155 -3.17 -4.18 -13.98
CA VAL A 155 -2.34 -4.91 -13.01
C VAL A 155 -2.21 -6.39 -13.40
N LYS A 156 -3.25 -7.00 -13.98
CA LYS A 156 -3.23 -8.39 -14.48
C LYS A 156 -2.40 -8.53 -15.76
N ALA A 157 -2.47 -7.55 -16.66
CA ALA A 157 -1.68 -7.52 -17.89
C ALA A 157 -0.17 -7.41 -17.61
N ASN A 158 0.22 -6.73 -16.53
CA ASN A 158 1.62 -6.63 -16.08
C ASN A 158 2.09 -7.83 -15.22
N GLN A 159 1.24 -8.85 -15.03
CA GLN A 159 1.55 -10.03 -14.20
C GLN A 159 1.47 -11.36 -14.97
N MET A 160 1.24 -11.34 -16.29
CA MET A 160 1.40 -12.55 -17.09
C MET A 160 2.89 -12.74 -17.42
N PRO A 161 3.47 -13.94 -17.24
CA PRO A 161 4.80 -14.22 -17.74
C PRO A 161 4.78 -14.06 -19.27
N GLU A 162 5.72 -13.28 -19.78
CA GLU A 162 5.99 -13.20 -21.22
C GLU A 162 6.35 -14.62 -21.68
N VAL A 163 5.44 -15.24 -22.44
CA VAL A 163 5.67 -16.57 -23.01
C VAL A 163 6.72 -16.42 -24.09
N ASP A 164 7.93 -16.91 -23.81
CA ASP A 164 9.03 -16.96 -24.78
C ASP A 164 8.53 -17.67 -26.06
N PRO A 165 8.48 -16.98 -27.21
CA PRO A 165 8.02 -17.56 -28.47
C PRO A 165 8.89 -18.74 -28.96
N ASN A 166 10.07 -18.97 -28.35
CA ASN A 166 10.92 -20.12 -28.66
C ASN A 166 10.54 -21.39 -27.88
N LEU A 167 9.81 -21.31 -26.75
CA LEU A 167 9.37 -22.52 -26.03
C LEU A 167 8.25 -23.28 -26.76
N ALA A 168 7.47 -22.60 -27.61
CA ALA A 168 6.35 -23.21 -28.34
C ALA A 168 6.78 -24.13 -29.51
N LYS A 169 8.09 -24.24 -29.82
CA LYS A 169 8.59 -25.05 -30.94
C LYS A 169 9.33 -26.32 -30.51
N ASN A 170 9.56 -26.54 -29.21
CA ASN A 170 10.26 -27.74 -28.76
C ASN A 170 9.28 -28.93 -28.63
N LYS A 171 9.36 -29.88 -29.56
CA LYS A 171 8.51 -31.09 -29.58
C LYS A 171 9.11 -32.29 -28.83
N ASP A 172 10.33 -32.16 -28.29
CA ASP A 172 10.99 -33.28 -27.58
C ASP A 172 11.57 -32.82 -26.22
N PRO A 173 10.97 -33.25 -25.09
CA PRO A 173 11.38 -32.83 -23.74
C PRO A 173 12.72 -33.42 -23.27
N ARG A 174 13.48 -34.14 -24.11
CA ARG A 174 14.76 -34.76 -23.72
C ARG A 174 16.01 -34.12 -24.31
N GLN A 175 15.89 -33.12 -25.18
CA GLN A 175 17.06 -32.40 -25.70
C GLN A 175 17.33 -31.13 -24.89
N THR A 176 18.36 -31.17 -24.04
CA THR A 176 19.00 -29.97 -23.48
C THR A 176 20.03 -29.42 -24.46
N GLU A 177 20.19 -28.10 -24.52
CA GLU A 177 20.98 -27.29 -25.48
C GLU A 177 22.52 -27.49 -25.44
N GLY A 178 23.00 -28.73 -25.32
CA GLY A 178 24.43 -29.06 -25.17
C GLY A 178 25.04 -29.84 -26.35
N GLY A 179 24.45 -29.78 -27.55
CA GLY A 179 24.77 -30.69 -28.66
C GLY A 179 25.21 -30.02 -29.96
N PHE A 180 26.12 -29.04 -29.94
CA PHE A 180 26.69 -28.48 -31.17
C PHE A 180 28.17 -28.12 -31.02
N ILE A 181 29.05 -29.10 -30.81
CA ILE A 181 30.48 -28.97 -31.13
C ILE A 181 30.99 -30.27 -31.76
N THR A 182 30.76 -30.41 -33.07
CA THR A 182 31.49 -31.23 -34.05
C THR A 182 30.79 -30.91 -35.37
N THR A 183 31.34 -30.21 -36.36
CA THR A 183 32.66 -30.34 -36.99
C THR A 183 32.78 -29.11 -37.91
N CYS A 184 33.80 -28.27 -37.76
CA CYS A 184 34.17 -27.30 -38.80
C CYS A 184 35.68 -27.37 -38.99
N LYS A 185 36.09 -28.34 -39.82
CA LYS A 185 37.37 -28.30 -40.51
C LYS A 185 37.14 -27.45 -41.76
N ASP A 186 37.98 -26.43 -41.93
CA ASP A 186 38.09 -25.53 -43.08
C ASP A 186 37.04 -24.40 -43.19
N CYS A 187 37.44 -23.21 -42.73
CA CYS A 187 36.89 -21.93 -43.18
C CYS A 187 38.03 -20.90 -43.27
N SER A 188 38.90 -21.08 -44.25
CA SER A 188 39.79 -20.03 -44.75
C SER A 188 39.08 -19.28 -45.88
N THR A 189 39.09 -17.95 -45.79
CA THR A 189 38.79 -16.97 -46.84
C THR A 189 37.36 -16.93 -47.40
N THR A 190 36.48 -16.18 -46.74
CA THR A 190 35.44 -15.42 -47.45
C THR A 190 35.15 -14.14 -46.68
N LYS A 191 35.22 -12.98 -47.35
CA LYS A 191 34.88 -11.68 -46.74
C LYS A 191 33.44 -11.74 -46.20
N PRO A 192 33.18 -11.25 -44.97
CA PRO A 192 31.82 -11.25 -44.43
C PRO A 192 30.92 -10.36 -45.29
N SER A 193 29.69 -10.82 -45.54
CA SER A 193 28.67 -10.00 -46.19
C SER A 193 28.32 -8.77 -45.34
N GLU A 194 27.84 -7.70 -45.97
CA GLU A 194 27.39 -6.46 -45.30
C GLU A 194 26.41 -6.72 -44.15
N THR A 195 25.62 -7.79 -44.24
CA THR A 195 24.68 -8.21 -43.18
C THR A 195 25.41 -8.79 -41.96
N ALA A 196 26.49 -9.54 -42.16
CA ALA A 196 27.31 -10.06 -41.05
C ALA A 196 28.09 -8.94 -40.36
N GLN A 197 28.54 -7.92 -41.09
CA GLN A 197 29.17 -6.72 -40.52
C GLN A 197 28.18 -5.87 -39.71
N ARG A 198 26.94 -5.70 -40.18
CA ARG A 198 25.88 -5.02 -39.40
C ARG A 198 25.51 -5.79 -38.13
N ASN A 199 25.48 -7.11 -38.18
CA ASN A 199 25.18 -7.91 -36.98
C ASN A 199 26.32 -7.86 -35.95
N LEU A 200 27.58 -7.81 -36.40
CA LEU A 200 28.73 -7.60 -35.52
C LEU A 200 28.76 -6.18 -34.92
N GLN A 201 28.42 -5.15 -35.70
CA GLN A 201 28.27 -3.78 -35.18
C GLN A 201 27.11 -3.66 -34.20
N ASN A 202 25.96 -4.29 -34.46
CA ASN A 202 24.85 -4.32 -33.52
C ASN A 202 25.20 -5.02 -32.20
N LEU A 203 26.00 -6.08 -32.23
CA LEU A 203 26.49 -6.75 -31.02
C LEU A 203 27.48 -5.88 -30.22
N ASP A 204 28.36 -5.16 -30.91
CA ASP A 204 29.29 -4.21 -30.28
C ASP A 204 28.58 -2.98 -29.70
N ASP A 205 27.54 -2.49 -30.37
CA ASP A 205 26.72 -1.37 -29.90
C ASP A 205 25.84 -1.80 -28.73
N VAL A 206 25.25 -2.99 -28.77
CA VAL A 206 24.56 -3.60 -27.61
C VAL A 206 25.53 -3.84 -26.46
N SER A 207 26.77 -4.28 -26.71
CA SER A 207 27.80 -4.46 -25.67
C SER A 207 28.21 -3.13 -25.04
N LYS A 208 28.33 -2.05 -25.84
CA LYS A 208 28.60 -0.69 -25.36
C LYS A 208 27.41 -0.08 -24.63
N GLU A 209 26.19 -0.40 -25.03
CA GLU A 209 24.96 0.07 -24.40
C GLU A 209 24.69 -0.68 -23.09
N VAL A 210 24.99 -1.98 -23.03
CA VAL A 210 25.05 -2.77 -21.78
C VAL A 210 26.17 -2.26 -20.87
N SER A 211 27.34 -1.88 -21.40
CA SER A 211 28.43 -1.28 -20.61
C SER A 211 28.10 0.14 -20.11
N ARG A 212 27.31 0.92 -20.85
CA ARG A 212 26.78 2.24 -20.44
C ARG A 212 25.55 2.15 -19.52
N SER A 213 24.76 1.08 -19.63
CA SER A 213 23.62 0.77 -18.75
C SER A 213 24.08 0.16 -17.42
N SER A 214 25.19 -0.59 -17.44
CA SER A 214 25.83 -1.16 -16.26
C SER A 214 26.63 -0.14 -15.43
N SER A 215 26.79 1.10 -15.91
CA SER A 215 27.16 2.23 -15.05
C SER A 215 25.95 2.79 -14.30
N THR A 216 25.11 1.91 -13.76
CA THR A 216 24.34 2.26 -12.57
C THR A 216 25.34 2.30 -11.44
N SER A 217 25.73 3.51 -11.07
CA SER A 217 26.62 3.78 -9.95
C SER A 217 26.25 2.93 -8.76
N ILE A 218 27.14 1.99 -8.39
CA ILE A 218 27.10 1.34 -7.08
C ILE A 218 27.00 2.48 -6.06
N PRO A 219 25.93 2.54 -5.24
CA PRO A 219 25.77 3.64 -4.31
C PRO A 219 26.95 3.62 -3.35
N LYS A 220 27.74 4.71 -3.35
CA LYS A 220 28.84 5.00 -2.43
C LYS A 220 28.33 5.24 -1.00
N ASN A 221 27.41 4.42 -0.50
CA ASN A 221 27.13 4.36 0.93
C ASN A 221 28.12 3.36 1.53
N ALA A 222 29.08 3.86 2.33
CA ALA A 222 30.11 3.04 2.97
C ALA A 222 29.52 1.83 3.74
N ALA A 223 28.29 1.94 4.26
CA ALA A 223 27.58 0.84 4.90
C ALA A 223 27.03 -0.19 3.91
N ALA A 224 26.57 0.20 2.72
CA ALA A 224 26.25 -0.76 1.66
C ALA A 224 27.54 -1.50 1.22
N GLY A 225 28.70 -0.83 1.24
CA GLY A 225 30.00 -1.44 0.98
C GLY A 225 30.39 -2.57 1.95
N LYS A 226 29.82 -2.61 3.16
CA LYS A 226 30.03 -3.73 4.10
C LYS A 226 29.24 -4.98 3.69
N TRP A 227 28.09 -4.77 3.07
CA TRP A 227 27.14 -5.82 2.68
C TRP A 227 27.19 -6.16 1.20
N SER A 228 27.96 -5.40 0.40
CA SER A 228 28.02 -5.52 -1.07
C SER A 228 28.43 -6.90 -1.56
N ASN A 229 29.20 -7.65 -0.76
CA ASN A 229 29.67 -8.99 -1.08
C ASN A 229 28.70 -10.10 -0.60
N ASP A 230 27.54 -9.73 -0.06
CA ASP A 230 26.50 -10.67 0.37
C ASP A 230 25.24 -10.51 -0.49
N PRO A 231 25.09 -11.29 -1.57
CA PRO A 231 24.01 -11.10 -2.54
C PRO A 231 22.62 -11.35 -1.93
N MET A 232 22.51 -12.19 -0.89
CA MET A 232 21.25 -12.42 -0.19
C MET A 232 20.82 -11.16 0.57
N ILE A 233 21.74 -10.52 1.29
CA ILE A 233 21.45 -9.28 2.03
C ILE A 233 21.14 -8.13 1.06
N MET A 234 21.92 -8.01 -0.02
CA MET A 234 21.70 -6.97 -1.02
C MET A 234 20.37 -7.14 -1.75
N GLY A 235 20.06 -8.36 -2.18
CA GLY A 235 18.78 -8.71 -2.81
C GLY A 235 17.59 -8.40 -1.89
N TYR A 236 17.68 -8.79 -0.62
CA TYR A 236 16.67 -8.43 0.39
C TYR A 236 16.51 -6.92 0.52
N SER A 237 17.60 -6.18 0.78
CA SER A 237 17.55 -4.76 1.11
C SER A 237 17.09 -3.85 -0.04
N GLU A 238 17.28 -4.29 -1.28
CA GLU A 238 16.76 -3.62 -2.48
C GLU A 238 15.40 -4.18 -2.94
N GLY A 239 14.89 -5.22 -2.27
CA GLY A 239 13.63 -5.88 -2.57
C GLY A 239 12.40 -4.96 -2.47
N LYS A 240 11.36 -5.31 -3.23
CA LYS A 240 10.10 -4.56 -3.29
C LYS A 240 9.38 -4.55 -1.95
N GLU A 241 9.42 -5.68 -1.23
CA GLU A 241 8.83 -5.92 0.08
C GLU A 241 9.46 -4.98 1.12
N VAL A 242 10.80 -4.83 1.10
CA VAL A 242 11.52 -3.88 1.97
C VAL A 242 11.07 -2.45 1.68
N LYS A 243 11.06 -2.05 0.41
CA LYS A 243 10.61 -0.72 0.00
C LYS A 243 9.17 -0.44 0.44
N ASN A 244 8.27 -1.40 0.26
CA ASN A 244 6.87 -1.28 0.64
C ASN A 244 6.70 -1.23 2.16
N THR A 245 7.43 -2.07 2.91
CA THR A 245 7.45 -2.10 4.37
C THR A 245 7.88 -0.75 4.95
N ILE A 246 9.01 -0.20 4.46
CA ILE A 246 9.50 1.11 4.89
C ILE A 246 8.49 2.21 4.53
N ARG A 247 7.95 2.20 3.29
CA ARG A 247 6.93 3.16 2.86
C ARG A 247 5.69 3.10 3.75
N TYR A 248 5.21 1.90 4.10
CA TYR A 248 4.07 1.71 4.99
C TYR A 248 4.36 2.28 6.37
N GLY A 249 5.52 1.92 6.96
CA GLY A 249 5.96 2.44 8.25
C GLY A 249 5.99 3.97 8.25
N MET A 250 6.62 4.57 7.23
CA MET A 250 6.74 6.01 7.09
C MET A 250 5.41 6.73 6.89
N ARG A 251 4.45 6.13 6.17
CA ARG A 251 3.11 6.71 5.97
C ARG A 251 2.25 6.64 7.24
N ASN A 252 2.40 5.59 8.03
CA ASN A 252 1.52 5.31 9.16
C ASN A 252 2.10 5.74 10.52
N LYS A 253 3.36 6.17 10.58
CA LYS A 253 4.01 6.66 11.80
C LYS A 253 3.26 7.81 12.46
N ARG A 254 3.47 7.98 13.76
CA ARG A 254 3.04 9.15 14.54
C ARG A 254 4.14 10.20 14.57
N SER A 255 3.77 11.43 14.94
CA SER A 255 4.73 12.52 15.14
C SER A 255 5.65 12.30 16.35
N ARG A 256 5.21 11.48 17.33
CA ARG A 256 5.94 11.14 18.56
C ARG A 256 5.64 9.70 18.95
N SER A 257 6.53 9.10 19.74
CA SER A 257 6.33 7.74 20.24
C SER A 257 5.02 7.63 21.04
N THR A 258 4.34 6.52 20.83
CA THR A 258 3.10 6.12 21.52
C THR A 258 3.28 4.88 22.37
N SER A 259 4.52 4.38 22.51
CA SER A 259 4.85 3.12 23.22
C SER A 259 4.23 1.87 22.60
N TYR A 260 3.88 1.92 21.31
CA TYR A 260 3.32 0.79 20.56
C TYR A 260 4.21 0.37 19.39
N CYS A 261 5.53 0.58 19.51
CA CYS A 261 6.51 0.33 18.46
C CYS A 261 6.31 -1.02 17.75
N TYR A 262 6.14 -2.12 18.50
CA TYR A 262 5.98 -3.44 17.87
C TYR A 262 4.69 -3.59 17.07
N ARG A 263 3.57 -3.04 17.56
CA ARG A 263 2.31 -3.05 16.81
C ARG A 263 2.45 -2.37 15.45
N TYR A 264 3.22 -1.28 15.39
CA TYR A 264 3.46 -0.53 14.15
C TYR A 264 4.40 -1.27 13.21
N VAL A 265 5.48 -1.86 13.73
CA VAL A 265 6.38 -2.71 12.94
C VAL A 265 5.62 -3.90 12.34
N LYS A 266 4.78 -4.60 13.12
CA LYS A 266 3.94 -5.71 12.59
C LYS A 266 3.03 -5.26 11.45
N ARG A 267 2.40 -4.09 11.58
CA ARG A 267 1.56 -3.51 10.52
C ARG A 267 2.36 -3.11 9.28
N ALA A 268 3.56 -2.59 9.47
CA ALA A 268 4.45 -2.24 8.37
C ALA A 268 4.92 -3.47 7.61
N LEU A 269 5.27 -4.55 8.30
CA LEU A 269 5.66 -5.82 7.68
C LEU A 269 4.51 -6.44 6.88
N MET A 270 3.29 -6.49 7.43
CA MET A 270 2.13 -6.98 6.69
C MET A 270 1.78 -6.07 5.51
N GLY A 271 1.75 -4.75 5.72
CA GLY A 271 1.40 -3.80 4.67
C GLY A 271 2.49 -3.59 3.61
N GLY A 272 3.64 -4.24 3.79
CA GLY A 272 4.71 -4.33 2.81
C GLY A 272 4.90 -5.74 2.26
N ASP A 273 3.96 -6.65 2.53
CA ASP A 273 3.98 -8.05 2.08
C ASP A 273 5.24 -8.83 2.51
N MET A 274 5.89 -8.40 3.60
CA MET A 274 7.09 -9.04 4.16
C MET A 274 6.74 -10.30 4.96
N ILE A 275 5.53 -10.33 5.51
CA ILE A 275 4.97 -11.43 6.29
C ILE A 275 3.50 -11.60 5.94
N ASP A 276 3.02 -12.85 5.95
CA ASP A 276 1.67 -13.17 5.52
C ASP A 276 0.61 -13.00 6.62
N ARG A 277 1.03 -13.09 7.89
CA ARG A 277 0.13 -13.09 9.04
C ARG A 277 0.61 -12.14 10.12
N TYR A 278 -0.34 -11.56 10.85
CA TYR A 278 -0.03 -10.70 11.99
C TYR A 278 0.58 -11.54 13.12
N PRO A 279 1.84 -11.31 13.51
CA PRO A 279 2.45 -12.10 14.58
C PRO A 279 1.73 -11.86 15.91
N PRO A 280 1.68 -12.87 16.80
CA PRO A 280 1.16 -12.72 18.16
C PRO A 280 2.06 -11.78 18.99
N GLY A 281 1.81 -11.68 20.30
CA GLY A 281 2.66 -10.94 21.23
C GLY A 281 2.41 -9.42 21.27
N GLY A 282 2.54 -8.84 22.46
CA GLY A 282 2.37 -7.40 22.69
C GLY A 282 3.67 -6.62 22.86
N HIS A 283 4.77 -7.32 23.19
CA HIS A 283 6.02 -6.69 23.58
C HIS A 283 7.09 -6.86 22.51
N ALA A 284 7.89 -5.81 22.31
CA ALA A 284 8.99 -5.84 21.34
C ALA A 284 10.06 -6.89 21.67
N ARG A 285 10.29 -7.20 22.95
CA ARG A 285 11.24 -8.25 23.37
C ARG A 285 10.90 -9.64 22.82
N ASP A 286 9.63 -9.89 22.49
CA ASP A 286 9.15 -11.17 21.96
C ASP A 286 9.33 -11.26 20.43
N ALA A 287 9.66 -10.14 19.77
CA ALA A 287 9.67 -10.03 18.32
C ALA A 287 10.65 -10.99 17.63
N VAL A 288 11.79 -11.32 18.25
CA VAL A 288 12.74 -12.27 17.66
C VAL A 288 12.09 -13.64 17.46
N ARG A 289 11.40 -14.17 18.48
CA ARG A 289 10.67 -15.44 18.39
C ARG A 289 9.53 -15.34 17.38
N ASP A 290 8.73 -14.29 17.50
CA ASP A 290 7.50 -14.14 16.72
C ASP A 290 7.80 -13.95 15.21
N LEU A 291 8.88 -13.25 14.87
CA LEU A 291 9.31 -13.04 13.48
C LEU A 291 10.02 -14.27 12.89
N LYS A 292 10.75 -15.05 13.70
CA LYS A 292 11.24 -16.37 13.26
C LYS A 292 10.10 -17.30 12.84
N ALA A 293 8.98 -17.27 13.57
CA ALA A 293 7.78 -18.02 13.20
C ALA A 293 7.13 -17.55 11.88
N GLN A 294 7.49 -16.36 11.38
CA GLN A 294 7.12 -15.88 10.04
C GLN A 294 8.18 -16.22 8.98
N GLY A 295 9.16 -17.05 9.32
CA GLY A 295 10.27 -17.43 8.44
C GLY A 295 11.27 -16.31 8.19
N MET A 296 11.38 -15.33 9.09
CA MET A 296 12.50 -14.39 9.11
C MET A 296 13.71 -15.04 9.79
N ILE A 297 14.91 -14.69 9.34
CA ILE A 297 16.16 -15.11 9.98
C ILE A 297 16.72 -13.99 10.86
N ASN A 298 17.36 -14.37 11.96
CA ASN A 298 18.08 -13.42 12.81
C ASN A 298 19.56 -13.42 12.43
N LEU A 299 20.04 -12.32 11.84
CA LEU A 299 21.45 -12.20 11.43
C LEU A 299 22.40 -12.34 12.63
N MET A 300 21.97 -11.97 13.83
CA MET A 300 22.80 -12.10 15.03
C MET A 300 23.07 -13.55 15.47
N ASP A 301 22.32 -14.52 14.94
CA ASP A 301 22.55 -15.95 15.23
C ASP A 301 23.74 -16.50 14.42
N ASN A 302 24.14 -15.82 13.33
CA ASN A 302 25.29 -16.20 12.52
C ASN A 302 26.53 -15.38 12.94
N PRO A 303 27.64 -16.02 13.36
CA PRO A 303 28.87 -15.33 13.74
C PRO A 303 29.38 -14.35 12.67
N LYS A 304 29.31 -14.71 11.38
CA LYS A 304 29.72 -13.85 10.25
C LYS A 304 29.05 -12.47 10.34
N TYR A 305 27.73 -12.46 10.49
CA TYR A 305 26.95 -11.22 10.51
C TYR A 305 26.98 -10.53 11.88
N ARG A 306 27.01 -11.29 12.97
CA ARG A 306 27.14 -10.73 14.32
C ARG A 306 28.43 -9.94 14.48
N ASP A 307 29.53 -10.40 13.86
CA ASP A 307 30.79 -9.68 13.90
C ASP A 307 30.79 -8.43 13.02
N MET A 308 29.97 -8.40 11.98
CA MET A 308 29.72 -7.22 11.17
C MET A 308 28.78 -6.22 11.87
N ILE A 309 27.78 -6.65 12.62
CA ILE A 309 26.79 -5.73 13.21
C ILE A 309 27.26 -5.27 14.60
N LYS A 310 28.01 -4.17 14.66
CA LYS A 310 28.49 -3.59 15.92
C LYS A 310 27.56 -2.50 16.46
N SER A 311 26.85 -1.82 15.56
CA SER A 311 25.94 -0.73 15.88
C SER A 311 24.65 -0.82 15.05
N PRO A 312 23.59 -0.09 15.44
CA PRO A 312 22.39 0.02 14.62
C PRO A 312 22.60 0.65 13.23
N ALA A 313 23.73 1.34 12.99
CA ALA A 313 24.08 1.88 11.68
C ALA A 313 24.61 0.80 10.72
N ASP A 314 25.22 -0.27 11.26
CA ASP A 314 25.72 -1.40 10.49
C ASP A 314 24.61 -2.30 9.96
N VAL A 315 23.39 -2.16 10.48
CA VAL A 315 22.25 -3.03 10.13
C VAL A 315 21.80 -2.77 8.69
N PRO A 316 21.50 -3.83 7.91
CA PRO A 316 21.03 -3.67 6.54
C PRO A 316 19.69 -2.93 6.44
N LYS A 317 19.51 -2.20 5.34
CA LYS A 317 18.26 -1.51 5.01
C LYS A 317 17.09 -2.50 5.02
N GLY A 318 15.97 -2.10 5.61
CA GLY A 318 14.76 -2.92 5.72
C GLY A 318 14.71 -3.84 6.93
N ALA A 319 15.86 -4.16 7.55
CA ALA A 319 15.89 -5.09 8.66
C ALA A 319 15.14 -4.56 9.89
N VAL A 320 14.53 -5.49 10.62
CA VAL A 320 13.86 -5.22 11.89
C VAL A 320 14.85 -5.41 13.03
N ILE A 321 15.16 -4.34 13.75
CA ILE A 321 16.07 -4.34 14.89
C ILE A 321 15.26 -4.46 16.17
N VAL A 322 15.61 -5.42 17.02
CA VAL A 322 14.94 -5.68 18.29
C VAL A 322 15.91 -5.37 19.44
N TYR A 323 15.46 -4.56 20.40
CA TYR A 323 16.22 -4.14 21.57
C TYR A 323 15.63 -4.67 22.86
N HIS A 324 16.49 -5.14 23.77
CA HIS A 324 16.08 -5.55 25.11
C HIS A 324 17.23 -5.39 26.12
N ASN A 325 16.90 -5.25 27.40
CA ASN A 325 17.88 -5.10 28.49
C ASN A 325 17.87 -6.24 29.52
N GLY A 326 17.18 -7.34 29.23
CA GLY A 326 17.12 -8.53 30.10
C GLY A 326 16.24 -8.36 31.34
N THR A 327 15.35 -7.37 31.36
CA THR A 327 14.44 -7.09 32.48
C THR A 327 12.98 -7.32 32.09
N LYS A 328 12.03 -7.04 33.00
CA LYS A 328 10.58 -7.09 32.69
C LYS A 328 10.08 -6.01 31.71
N GLU A 329 10.96 -5.16 31.19
CA GLU A 329 10.61 -4.14 30.20
C GLU A 329 10.14 -4.72 28.85
N SER A 330 9.26 -4.01 28.16
CA SER A 330 8.69 -4.44 26.87
C SER A 330 9.70 -4.56 25.72
N GLY A 331 10.92 -4.02 25.85
CA GLY A 331 11.85 -3.87 24.73
C GLY A 331 11.52 -2.67 23.83
N ASP A 332 12.24 -2.54 22.72
CA ASP A 332 11.90 -1.66 21.59
C ASP A 332 12.19 -2.37 20.27
N VAL A 333 11.54 -1.94 19.19
CA VAL A 333 11.71 -2.53 17.86
C VAL A 333 11.53 -1.48 16.77
N GLN A 334 12.41 -1.51 15.77
CA GLN A 334 12.48 -0.49 14.71
C GLN A 334 12.83 -1.13 13.37
N ILE A 335 12.38 -0.55 12.27
CA ILE A 335 12.79 -0.90 10.90
C ILE A 335 13.85 0.10 10.45
N LYS A 336 14.98 -0.37 9.94
CA LYS A 336 16.03 0.47 9.36
C LYS A 336 15.59 0.99 7.99
N THR A 337 15.58 2.31 7.77
CA THR A 337 14.98 2.88 6.55
C THR A 337 15.95 3.02 5.38
N ASP A 338 17.26 3.05 5.63
CA ASP A 338 18.29 3.11 4.60
C ASP A 338 19.63 2.59 5.17
N TRP A 339 20.66 2.52 4.35
CA TRP A 339 21.99 2.09 4.75
C TRP A 339 22.71 3.09 5.65
N GLY A 340 23.54 2.58 6.57
CA GLY A 340 24.50 3.39 7.32
C GLY A 340 23.85 4.48 8.17
N ASP A 341 24.53 5.61 8.29
CA ASP A 341 24.06 6.78 9.06
C ASP A 341 23.01 7.62 8.31
N ASN A 342 22.87 7.41 7.00
CA ASN A 342 21.86 8.07 6.18
C ASN A 342 20.45 7.51 6.45
N GLY A 343 20.37 6.27 6.94
CA GLY A 343 19.11 5.63 7.29
C GLY A 343 18.64 5.95 8.70
N GLY A 344 17.42 6.48 8.80
CA GLY A 344 16.69 6.54 10.06
C GLY A 344 16.08 5.20 10.49
N PHE A 345 15.25 5.29 11.51
CA PHE A 345 14.61 4.17 12.18
C PHE A 345 13.12 4.46 12.32
N VAL A 346 12.28 3.58 11.80
CA VAL A 346 10.83 3.73 11.85
C VAL A 346 10.17 2.63 12.67
N SER A 347 9.31 3.02 13.58
CA SER A 347 8.44 2.13 14.35
C SER A 347 7.04 2.76 14.47
N ASP A 348 6.60 3.11 15.67
CA ASP A 348 5.40 3.92 15.86
C ASP A 348 5.65 5.42 15.60
N PHE A 349 6.90 5.84 15.52
CA PHE A 349 7.35 7.14 15.03
C PHE A 349 8.64 6.96 14.20
N TYR A 350 9.10 8.03 13.56
CA TYR A 350 10.39 8.04 12.86
C TYR A 350 11.44 8.81 13.68
N SER A 351 12.66 8.30 13.70
CA SER A 351 13.81 9.01 14.26
C SER A 351 15.04 8.84 13.37
N ASN A 352 15.86 9.89 13.27
CA ASN A 352 17.20 9.77 12.69
C ASN A 352 18.15 8.97 13.59
N ASN A 353 17.80 8.78 14.86
CA ASN A 353 18.62 8.07 15.84
C ASN A 353 17.99 6.73 16.22
N SER A 354 18.84 5.73 16.48
CA SER A 354 18.38 4.44 16.99
C SER A 354 17.80 4.56 18.41
N PHE A 355 17.03 3.55 18.83
CA PHE A 355 16.52 3.47 20.20
C PHE A 355 17.62 3.55 21.28
N LEU A 356 18.84 3.07 20.99
CA LEU A 356 19.96 3.11 21.95
C LEU A 356 20.37 4.54 22.34
N SER A 357 20.09 5.52 21.48
CA SER A 357 20.34 6.94 21.76
C SER A 357 19.18 7.63 22.51
N SER A 358 18.07 6.92 22.77
CA SER A 358 16.90 7.50 23.42
C SER A 358 17.16 7.85 24.89
N PRO A 359 16.43 8.84 25.46
CA PRO A 359 16.49 9.13 26.89
C PRO A 359 16.23 7.90 27.77
N LYS A 360 15.31 7.02 27.35
CA LYS A 360 15.02 5.76 28.04
C LYS A 360 16.26 4.86 28.06
N ALA A 361 16.84 4.55 26.90
CA ALA A 361 18.02 3.68 26.81
C ALA A 361 19.20 4.22 27.64
N ARG A 362 19.49 5.53 27.54
CA ARG A 362 20.54 6.18 28.33
C ARG A 362 20.30 6.09 29.84
N ARG A 363 19.05 6.28 30.30
CA ARG A 363 18.70 6.14 31.71
C ARG A 363 18.98 4.73 32.24
N TYR A 364 18.57 3.71 31.49
CA TYR A 364 18.82 2.32 31.89
C TYR A 364 20.31 1.94 31.82
N ALA A 365 21.07 2.50 30.87
CA ALA A 365 22.52 2.33 30.83
C ALA A 365 23.19 2.87 32.11
N LYS A 366 22.80 4.07 32.57
CA LYS A 366 23.27 4.65 33.85
C LYS A 366 22.90 3.80 35.08
N GLN A 367 21.87 2.98 34.98
CA GLN A 367 21.43 2.07 36.04
C GLN A 367 22.09 0.68 35.95
N GLY A 368 23.10 0.51 35.10
CA GLY A 368 23.77 -0.79 34.90
C GLY A 368 22.93 -1.83 34.15
N LYS A 369 21.85 -1.41 33.48
CA LYS A 369 20.93 -2.30 32.74
C LYS A 369 20.77 -1.84 31.29
N PRO A 370 21.86 -1.68 30.51
CA PRO A 370 21.79 -1.12 29.16
C PRO A 370 20.93 -1.99 28.25
N TYR A 371 20.19 -1.34 27.35
CA TYR A 371 19.57 -2.06 26.24
C TYR A 371 20.65 -2.46 25.23
N ARG A 372 20.47 -3.63 24.63
CA ARG A 372 21.29 -4.14 23.54
C ARG A 372 20.41 -4.64 22.40
N MET A 373 20.97 -4.71 21.20
CA MET A 373 20.34 -5.45 20.11
C MET A 373 20.30 -6.93 20.49
N ILE A 374 19.12 -7.52 20.46
CA ILE A 374 18.91 -8.96 20.66
C ILE A 374 18.50 -9.66 19.37
N GLY A 375 18.16 -8.91 18.33
CA GLY A 375 17.90 -9.45 17.00
C GLY A 375 17.99 -8.40 15.91
N VAL A 376 18.42 -8.87 14.75
CA VAL A 376 18.39 -8.15 13.48
C VAL A 376 17.75 -9.09 12.47
N MET A 377 16.47 -8.84 12.21
CA MET A 377 15.62 -9.77 11.48
C MET A 377 15.47 -9.33 10.03
N ILE A 378 15.65 -10.27 9.10
CA ILE A 378 15.38 -10.09 7.67
C ILE A 378 14.60 -11.28 7.11
N LYS A 379 13.98 -11.10 5.95
CA LYS A 379 13.32 -12.17 5.21
C LYS A 379 14.23 -12.55 4.03
N PRO A 380 14.84 -13.74 4.03
CA PRO A 380 15.75 -14.13 2.95
C PRO A 380 15.03 -14.27 1.61
#